data_AF-A0A923NX39-F1
#
_entry.id   AF-A0A923NX39-F1
#
_cell.length_a   1.000
_cell.length_b   1.000
_cell.length_c   1.000
_cell.angle_alpha   90.00
_cell.angle_beta   90.00
_cell.angle_gamma   90.00
#
_symmetry.space_group_name_H-M   'P 1'
#
loop_
_entity.id
_entity.type
_entity.pdbx_description
1 polymer ?
#
loop_
_entity_poly.entity_id
_entity_poly.type
_entity_poly.pdbx_seq_one_letter_code
_entity_poly.pdbx_strand_id
1 'polypeptide(L)' 'MRSFTDTDGCTWQAAVLDASYGVAWLVFTPLQQGRLRRQRLAVENLAEALALLADLDEAGLRAQLADAEPWDPAGDPG' A
#
# COMPACT_ATOMS: atom_id res chain seq x y z
N MET A 1 -0.26 -10.11 -0.37
CA MET A 1 0.91 -9.25 -0.10
C MET A 1 1.93 -9.46 -1.21
N ARG A 2 2.56 -8.39 -1.70
CA ARG A 2 3.61 -8.44 -2.73
C ARG A 2 4.81 -7.61 -2.27
N SER A 3 6.02 -8.02 -2.65
CA SER A 3 7.24 -7.27 -2.39
C SER A 3 7.83 -6.79 -3.71
N PHE A 4 8.38 -5.59 -3.71
CA PHE A 4 9.02 -4.98 -4.87
C PHE A 4 10.14 -4.04 -4.43
N THR A 5 11.07 -3.76 -5.32
CA THR A 5 12.14 -2.80 -5.05
C THR A 5 11.83 -1.49 -5.76
N ASP A 6 11.93 -0.36 -5.07
CA ASP A 6 11.77 0.97 -5.65
C ASP A 6 13.01 1.39 -6.45
N THR A 7 12.90 2.47 -7.23
CA THR A 7 14.01 3.11 -7.94
C THR A 7 15.22 3.46 -7.07
N ASP A 8 15.01 3.73 -5.78
CA ASP A 8 16.09 4.03 -4.83
C ASP A 8 16.79 2.78 -4.28
N GLY A 9 16.39 1.57 -4.71
CA GLY A 9 16.90 0.31 -4.18
C GLY A 9 16.27 -0.10 -2.84
N CYS A 10 15.31 0.67 -2.34
CA CYS A 10 14.53 0.32 -1.16
C CYS A 10 13.53 -0.81 -1.46
N THR A 11 13.52 -1.87 -0.65
CA THR A 11 12.51 -2.94 -0.77
C THR A 11 11.27 -2.59 0.03
N TRP A 12 10.12 -2.63 -0.64
CA TRP A 12 8.81 -2.34 -0.08
C TRP A 12 7.92 -3.57 -0.15
N GLN A 13 7.02 -3.67 0.81
CA GLN A 13 5.94 -4.65 0.85
C GLN A 13 4.61 -3.92 0.69
N ALA A 14 3.88 -4.26 -0.35
CA ALA A 14 2.52 -3.83 -0.59
C ALA A 14 1.52 -4.84 -0.02
N ALA A 15 0.60 -4.37 0.81
CA ALA A 15 -0.50 -5.15 1.36
C ALA A 15 -1.79 -4.35 1.32
N VAL A 16 -2.91 -5.03 1.07
CA VAL A 16 -4.22 -4.43 1.22
C VAL A 16 -4.64 -4.52 2.68
N LEU A 17 -5.07 -3.39 3.23
CA LEU A 17 -5.68 -3.27 4.54
C LEU A 17 -7.17 -2.97 4.34
N ASP A 18 -8.01 -3.85 4.85
CA ASP A 18 -9.44 -3.59 5.02
C ASP A 18 -9.62 -2.59 6.15
N ALA A 19 -10.31 -1.48 5.87
CA ALA A 19 -10.74 -0.53 6.87
C ALA A 19 -12.28 -0.51 6.93
N SER A 20 -12.79 -0.06 8.07
CA SER A 20 -14.23 0.10 8.28
C SER A 20 -14.89 0.92 7.17
N TYR A 21 -16.17 0.66 6.92
CA TYR A 21 -17.01 1.34 5.93
C TYR A 21 -16.69 1.04 4.46
N GLY A 22 -16.16 -0.15 4.15
CA GLY A 22 -15.92 -0.58 2.77
C GLY A 22 -14.77 0.16 2.10
N VAL A 23 -13.87 0.74 2.90
CA VAL A 23 -12.67 1.41 2.38
C VAL A 23 -11.52 0.44 2.43
N ALA A 24 -10.91 0.15 1.29
CA ALA A 24 -9.65 -0.57 1.23
C ALA A 24 -8.47 0.40 1.06
N TRP A 25 -7.40 0.14 1.80
CA TRP A 25 -6.15 0.88 1.70
C TRP A 25 -5.07 -0.02 1.15
N LEU A 26 -4.26 0.52 0.25
CA LEU A 26 -2.99 -0.09 -0.14
C LEU A 26 -1.91 0.47 0.79
N VAL A 27 -1.32 -0.38 1.61
CA VAL A 27 -0.28 -0.05 2.57
C VAL A 27 1.06 -0.50 2.02
N PHE A 28 2.03 0.40 2.08
CA PHE A 28 3.42 0.18 1.71
C PHE A 28 4.30 0.21 2.96
N THR A 29 4.90 -0.93 3.26
CA THR A 29 5.81 -1.12 4.37
C THR A 29 7.24 -1.23 3.85
N PRO A 30 8.14 -0.32 4.21
CA PRO A 30 9.55 -0.50 3.87
C PRO A 30 10.10 -1.67 4.69
N LEU A 31 10.80 -2.62 4.05
CA LEU A 31 11.51 -3.70 4.76
C LEU A 31 12.75 -3.17 5.49
N GLN A 32 13.23 -2.00 5.06
CA GLN A 32 14.30 -1.25 5.70
C GLN A 32 13.70 -0.18 6.63
N GLN A 33 14.54 0.53 7.37
CA GLN A 33 14.10 1.67 8.19
C GLN A 33 13.38 2.71 7.32
N GLY A 34 12.18 3.12 7.71
CA GLY A 34 11.39 4.11 6.95
C GLY A 34 10.00 4.33 7.53
N ARG A 35 9.26 5.27 6.93
CA ARG A 35 7.86 5.53 7.28
C ARG A 35 6.95 4.69 6.38
N LEU A 36 5.91 4.13 6.99
CA LEU A 36 4.82 3.50 6.25
C LEU A 36 4.18 4.54 5.34
N ARG A 37 3.68 4.08 4.20
CA ARG A 37 2.83 4.89 3.33
C ARG A 37 1.53 4.16 3.05
N ARG A 38 0.46 4.88 2.81
CA ARG A 38 -0.81 4.30 2.37
C ARG A 38 -1.46 5.12 1.29
N GLN A 39 -2.23 4.47 0.45
CA GLN A 39 -3.07 5.09 -0.55
C GLN A 39 -4.46 4.47 -0.52
N ARG A 40 -5.49 5.29 -0.66
CA ARG A 40 -6.86 4.79 -0.73
C ARG A 40 -7.07 4.12 -2.08
N LEU A 41 -7.63 2.91 -2.07
CA LEU A 41 -8.05 2.25 -3.29
C LEU A 41 -9.49 2.66 -3.63
N ALA A 42 -9.72 2.98 -4.91
CA ALA A 42 -11.04 3.24 -5.45
C ALA A 42 -11.70 1.90 -5.85
N VAL A 43 -12.05 1.09 -4.85
CA VAL A 43 -12.61 -0.26 -5.00
C VAL A 43 -13.85 -0.39 -4.13
N GLU A 44 -14.79 -1.25 -4.52
CA GLU A 44 -16.06 -1.40 -3.80
C GLU A 44 -15.96 -2.43 -2.66
N ASN A 45 -14.98 -3.32 -2.73
CA ASN A 45 -14.79 -4.39 -1.75
C ASN A 45 -13.32 -4.87 -1.68
N LEU A 46 -13.03 -5.65 -0.63
CA LEU A 46 -11.71 -6.22 -0.40
C LEU A 46 -11.24 -7.17 -1.51
N ALA A 47 -12.16 -7.91 -2.16
CA ALA A 47 -11.78 -8.84 -3.22
C ALA A 47 -11.23 -8.10 -4.45
N GLU A 48 -11.85 -6.99 -4.84
CA GLU A 48 -11.34 -6.11 -5.89
C GLU A 48 -9.99 -5.50 -5.52
N ALA A 49 -9.83 -5.05 -4.27
CA ALA A 49 -8.55 -4.54 -3.79
C ALA A 49 -7.42 -5.56 -3.92
N LEU A 50 -7.70 -6.82 -3.55
CA LEU A 50 -6.75 -7.93 -3.66
C LEU A 50 -6.44 -8.29 -5.11
N ALA A 51 -7.45 -8.28 -5.99
CA ALA A 51 -7.28 -8.51 -7.42
C ALA A 51 -6.42 -7.41 -8.05
N LEU A 52 -6.68 -6.14 -7.70
CA LEU A 52 -5.89 -4.99 -8.15
C LEU A 52 -4.43 -5.12 -7.68
N LEU A 53 -4.18 -5.48 -6.43
CA LEU A 53 -2.82 -5.74 -5.95
C LEU A 53 -2.13 -6.89 -6.70
N ALA A 54 -2.87 -7.94 -7.06
CA ALA A 54 -2.31 -9.08 -7.78
C ALA A 54 -1.97 -8.76 -9.24
N ASP A 55 -2.74 -7.87 -9.87
CA ASP A 55 -2.56 -7.42 -11.25
C ASP A 55 -1.45 -6.36 -11.39
N LEU A 56 -1.23 -5.54 -10.37
CA LEU A 56 -0.18 -4.51 -10.38
C LEU A 56 1.23 -5.11 -10.47
N ASP A 57 1.91 -4.88 -11.58
CA ASP A 57 3.35 -5.09 -11.74
C ASP A 57 4.19 -4.12 -10.89
N GLU A 58 5.50 -4.37 -10.80
CA GLU A 58 6.42 -3.54 -10.01
C GLU A 58 6.39 -2.05 -10.42
N ALA A 59 6.25 -1.75 -11.71
CA ALA A 59 6.12 -0.37 -12.18
C ALA A 59 4.84 0.30 -11.67
N GLY A 60 3.72 -0.44 -11.63
CA GLY A 60 2.46 0.04 -11.08
C GLY A 60 2.55 0.23 -9.57
N LEU A 61 3.19 -0.70 -8.85
CA LEU A 61 3.43 -0.57 -7.41
C LEU A 61 4.28 0.65 -7.06
N ARG A 62 5.31 0.96 -7.85
CA ARG A 62 6.13 2.17 -7.69
C ARG A 62 5.33 3.45 -7.94
N ALA A 63 4.49 3.48 -8.97
CA ALA A 63 3.62 4.63 -9.25
C ALA A 63 2.65 4.89 -8.09
N GLN A 64 2.01 3.84 -7.56
CA GLN A 64 1.15 3.94 -6.38
C GLN A 64 1.93 4.37 -5.13
N LEU A 65 3.16 3.88 -4.92
CA LEU A 65 4.02 4.28 -3.80
C LEU A 65 4.43 5.78 -3.87
N ALA A 66 4.61 6.31 -5.08
CA ALA A 66 4.94 7.71 -5.29
C ALA A 66 3.76 8.64 -4.96
N ASP A 67 2.53 8.18 -5.21
CA ASP A 67 1.27 8.88 -4.86
C ASP A 67 0.85 8.65 -3.40
N ALA A 68 1.33 7.58 -2.77
CA ALA A 68 0.95 7.20 -1.41
C ALA A 68 1.40 8.22 -0.36
N GLU A 69 0.49 8.52 0.56
CA GLU A 69 0.72 9.46 1.65
C GLU A 69 1.45 8.79 2.82
N PRO A 70 2.31 9.51 3.56
CA PRO A 70 2.90 9.02 4.79
C PRO A 70 1.80 8.62 5.79
N TRP A 71 1.92 7.43 6.36
CA TRP A 71 1.00 6.93 7.37
C TRP A 71 1.76 6.49 8.61
N ASP A 72 1.22 6.82 9.77
CA ASP A 72 1.72 6.31 11.04
C ASP A 72 0.54 5.65 11.79
N PRO A 73 0.53 4.30 11.92
CA PRO A 73 -0.53 3.61 12.65
C PRO A 73 -0.44 3.76 14.17
N ALA A 74 0.68 4.26 14.71
CA ALA A 74 0.89 4.47 16.15
C ALA A 74 0.50 5.88 16.62
N GLY A 75 0.38 6.84 15.69
CA GLY A 75 0.00 8.23 15.92
C GLY A 75 -1.47 8.54 15.64
N ASP A 76 -2.29 7.53 15.33
CA ASP A 76 -3.74 7.65 15.17
C ASP A 76 -4.40 7.39 16.53
N PRO A 77 -4.85 8.42 17.28
CA PRO A 77 -5.74 8.21 18.41
C PRO A 77 -7.11 7.85 17.82
N GLY A 78 -7.37 6.55 17.68
CA GLY A 78 -8.72 6.06 17.38
C GLY A 78 -9.77 6.61 18.35
#